data_AF-A0A2W6TNA0-F1
#
_entry.id   AF-A0A2W6TNA0-F1
#
_cell.length_a   1.000
_cell.length_b   1.000
_cell.length_c   1.000
_cell.angle_alpha   90.00
_cell.angle_beta   90.00
_cell.angle_gamma   90.00
#
_symmetry.space_group_name_H-M   'P 1'
#
loop_
_entity.id
_entity.type
_entity.pdbx_description
1 polymer ?
#
loop_
_entity_poly.entity_id
_entity_poly.type
_entity_poly.pdbx_seq_one_letter_code
_entity_poly.pdbx_strand_id
1 'polypeptide(L)'
;MAKNPYIHQTRSELFDSAQRRAGNLLDGPHSDTAHLLLAMSMQLHDAKMAMRNPQGQLKGAGTLAECYAARIELLQRNARYEVLLDAADVVLGGKAAAWLSPGYYTGSPYERGIASDAGLLEVLGELEALRKR
;
A
#
# COMPACT_ATOMS: atom_id res chain seq x y z
N MET A 1 32.07 -11.25 16.27
CA MET A 1 30.66 -11.22 15.82
C MET A 1 30.34 -9.82 15.32
N ALA A 2 29.79 -9.69 14.11
CA ALA A 2 29.30 -8.39 13.63
C ALA A 2 28.12 -7.96 14.52
N LYS A 3 28.24 -6.79 15.18
CA LYS A 3 27.11 -6.21 15.92
C LYS A 3 26.12 -5.65 14.91
N ASN A 4 24.84 -5.95 15.10
CA ASN A 4 23.78 -5.33 14.29
C ASN A 4 23.80 -3.81 14.57
N PRO A 5 24.10 -2.95 13.57
CA PRO A 5 24.24 -1.51 13.79
C PRO A 5 22.88 -0.80 14.00
N TYR A 6 21.78 -1.53 13.85
CA TYR A 6 20.43 -0.98 13.83
C TYR A 6 19.64 -1.17 15.13
N ILE A 7 20.24 -1.79 16.16
CA ILE A 7 19.54 -2.17 17.41
C ILE A 7 18.97 -0.94 18.15
N HIS A 8 19.54 0.25 17.93
CA HIS A 8 19.13 1.49 18.60
C HIS A 8 18.27 2.40 17.73
N GLN A 9 17.96 2.01 16.50
CA GLN A 9 17.21 2.85 15.57
C GLN A 9 15.71 2.63 15.73
N THR A 10 14.97 3.73 15.61
CA THR A 10 13.52 3.73 15.48
C THR A 10 13.09 3.16 14.11
N ARG A 11 11.83 2.73 13.99
CA ARG A 11 11.32 2.19 12.72
C ARG A 11 11.40 3.18 11.54
N SER A 12 11.28 4.49 11.78
CA SER A 12 11.46 5.48 10.70
C SER A 12 12.91 5.63 10.29
N GLU A 13 13.85 5.61 11.24
CA GLU A 13 15.28 5.64 10.90
C GLU A 13 15.71 4.39 10.12
N LEU A 14 15.10 3.25 10.45
CA LEU A 14 15.26 2.01 9.69
C LEU A 14 14.66 2.11 8.28
N PHE A 15 13.47 2.70 8.15
CA PHE A 15 12.85 2.99 6.85
C PHE A 15 13.78 3.84 5.97
N ASP A 16 14.23 4.99 6.48
CA ASP A 16 15.07 5.92 5.73
C ASP A 16 16.43 5.29 5.38
N SER A 17 16.98 4.47 6.29
CA SER A 17 18.23 3.73 6.05
C SER A 17 18.09 2.64 4.99
N ALA A 18 16.96 1.92 4.97
CA ALA A 18 16.67 0.90 3.96
C ALA A 18 16.48 1.52 2.58
N GLN A 19 15.70 2.59 2.48
CA GLN A 19 15.48 3.35 1.24
C GLN A 19 16.80 3.89 0.66
N ARG A 20 17.64 4.52 1.49
CA ARG A 20 18.93 5.07 1.05
C ARG A 20 19.88 3.98 0.57
N ARG A 21 19.94 2.85 1.28
CA ARG A 21 20.78 1.71 0.87
C ARG A 21 20.28 1.06 -0.41
N ALA A 22 18.97 0.92 -0.58
CA ALA A 22 18.41 0.44 -1.83
C ALA A 22 18.77 1.36 -3.00
N GLY A 23 18.65 2.68 -2.82
CA GLY A 23 19.09 3.68 -3.81
C GLY A 23 20.52 3.46 -4.29
N ASN A 24 21.44 3.17 -3.38
CA ASN A 24 22.85 2.94 -3.71
C ASN A 24 23.14 1.58 -4.37
N LEU A 25 22.19 0.63 -4.31
CA LEU A 25 22.38 -0.75 -4.77
C LEU A 25 21.57 -1.08 -6.03
N LEU A 26 20.59 -0.24 -6.40
CA LEU A 26 19.67 -0.45 -7.53
C LEU A 26 20.40 -0.62 -8.87
N ASP A 27 21.44 0.19 -9.10
CA ASP A 27 22.20 0.20 -10.36
C ASP A 27 23.41 -0.76 -10.35
N GLY A 28 23.51 -1.63 -9.35
CA GLY A 28 24.66 -2.50 -9.13
C GLY A 28 24.36 -4.00 -9.19
N PRO A 29 25.38 -4.87 -9.04
CA PRO A 29 25.23 -6.33 -9.01
C PRO A 29 24.44 -6.86 -7.80
N HIS A 30 23.93 -5.97 -6.95
CA HIS A 30 23.15 -6.27 -5.76
C HIS A 30 21.74 -5.68 -5.85
N SER A 31 21.25 -5.43 -7.07
CA SER A 31 19.91 -4.89 -7.33
C SER A 31 18.81 -5.73 -6.65
N ASP A 32 18.91 -7.06 -6.60
CA ASP A 32 17.95 -7.92 -5.88
C ASP A 32 17.88 -7.60 -4.39
N THR A 33 19.02 -7.30 -3.76
CA THR A 33 19.07 -6.87 -2.36
C THR A 33 18.45 -5.48 -2.21
N ALA A 34 18.61 -4.60 -3.20
CA ALA A 34 17.97 -3.29 -3.23
C ALA A 34 16.44 -3.43 -3.27
N HIS A 35 15.90 -4.28 -4.14
CA HIS A 35 14.46 -4.53 -4.25
C HIS A 35 13.89 -5.15 -2.96
N LEU A 36 14.62 -6.07 -2.33
CA LEU A 36 14.23 -6.63 -1.02
C LEU A 36 14.19 -5.55 0.08
N LEU A 37 15.19 -4.65 0.11
CA LEU A 37 15.22 -3.53 1.05
C LEU A 37 14.06 -2.55 0.82
N LEU A 38 13.69 -2.30 -0.43
CA LEU A 38 12.52 -1.47 -0.76
C LEU A 38 11.23 -2.13 -0.27
N ALA A 39 11.01 -3.41 -0.56
CA ALA A 39 9.83 -4.14 -0.09
C ALA A 39 9.72 -4.15 1.44
N MET A 40 10.83 -4.42 2.14
CA MET A 40 10.88 -4.38 3.60
C MET A 40 10.67 -2.97 4.17
N SER A 41 11.19 -1.95 3.49
CA SER A 41 10.95 -0.56 3.90
C SER A 41 9.48 -0.18 3.77
N MET A 42 8.74 -0.70 2.78
CA MET A 42 7.29 -0.44 2.71
C MET A 42 6.53 -0.99 3.93
N GLN A 43 6.98 -2.10 4.52
CA GLN A 43 6.41 -2.60 5.78
C GLN A 43 6.79 -1.71 6.99
N LEU A 44 7.92 -1.00 6.92
CA LEU A 44 8.34 -0.01 7.92
C LEU A 44 7.69 1.36 7.72
N HIS A 45 7.19 1.66 6.51
CA HIS A 45 6.50 2.90 6.17
C HIS A 45 5.21 3.07 6.99
N ASP A 46 4.50 1.97 7.29
CA ASP A 46 3.36 1.98 8.21
C ASP A 46 3.73 2.50 9.61
N ALA A 47 4.99 2.33 10.02
CA ALA A 47 5.52 2.90 11.26
C ALA A 47 6.01 4.36 11.10
N LYS A 48 6.39 4.81 9.91
CA LYS A 48 6.66 6.24 9.63
C LYS A 48 5.37 7.07 9.66
N MET A 49 4.23 6.47 9.31
CA MET A 49 2.91 7.05 9.55
C MET A 49 2.58 7.20 11.05
N ALA A 50 3.22 6.43 11.93
CA ALA A 50 3.13 6.61 13.38
C ALA A 50 4.01 7.76 13.92
N MET A 51 4.92 8.33 13.11
CA MET A 51 5.72 9.54 13.44
C MET A 51 5.14 10.85 12.88
N ARG A 52 3.86 10.87 12.48
CA ARG A 52 3.16 12.15 12.27
C ARG A 52 3.11 12.87 13.61
N ASN A 53 3.59 14.12 13.66
CA ASN A 53 3.32 15.01 14.78
C ASN A 53 1.86 15.50 14.69
N PRO A 54 0.91 14.90 15.42
CA PRO A 54 -0.51 15.22 15.26
C PRO A 54 -0.78 16.67 15.67
N GLN A 55 0.00 17.17 16.64
CA GLN A 55 -0.07 18.56 17.12
C GLN A 55 0.43 19.56 16.07
N GLY A 56 1.37 19.17 15.21
CA GLY A 56 1.82 19.99 14.08
C GLY A 56 0.80 20.07 12.95
N GLN A 57 0.09 18.98 12.67
CA GLN A 57 -0.95 18.92 11.63
C GLN A 57 -2.26 19.60 12.06
N LEU A 58 -2.57 19.56 13.36
CA LEU A 58 -3.67 20.33 13.96
C LEU A 58 -3.51 21.84 13.79
N LYS A 59 -2.29 22.38 13.70
CA LYS A 59 -2.06 23.82 13.52
C LYS A 59 -2.51 24.35 12.14
N GLY A 60 -2.68 23.47 11.16
CA GLY A 60 -3.10 23.82 9.79
C GLY A 60 -4.49 23.30 9.41
N ALA A 61 -5.17 22.56 10.29
CA ALA A 61 -6.49 21.99 10.05
C ALA A 61 -7.54 22.69 10.93
N GLY A 62 -8.73 22.97 10.39
CA GLY A 62 -9.83 23.56 11.14
C GLY A 62 -10.48 22.57 12.11
N THR A 63 -10.39 21.27 11.82
CA THR A 63 -10.95 20.19 12.64
C THR A 63 -10.05 18.96 12.70
N LEU A 64 -10.27 18.10 13.70
CA LEU A 64 -9.64 16.77 13.76
C LEU A 64 -10.00 15.92 12.54
N ALA A 65 -11.23 16.00 12.06
CA ALA A 65 -11.68 15.27 10.87
C ALA A 65 -10.82 15.64 9.65
N GLU A 66 -10.57 16.92 9.41
CA GLU A 66 -9.70 17.39 8.31
C GLU A 66 -8.25 16.91 8.47
N CYS A 67 -7.71 16.94 9.70
CA CYS A 67 -6.36 16.46 9.98
C CYS A 67 -6.16 14.98 9.62
N TYR A 68 -7.22 14.17 9.79
CA TYR A 68 -7.19 12.72 9.55
C TYR A 68 -7.84 12.28 8.24
N ALA A 69 -8.52 13.16 7.50
CA ALA A 69 -9.30 12.80 6.31
C ALA A 69 -8.48 12.02 5.27
N ALA A 70 -7.30 12.53 4.89
CA ALA A 70 -6.43 11.86 3.93
C ALA A 70 -5.93 10.49 4.42
N ARG A 71 -5.79 10.30 5.74
CA ARG A 71 -5.39 9.00 6.32
C ARG A 71 -6.55 8.02 6.28
N ILE A 72 -7.74 8.47 6.64
CA ILE A 72 -8.95 7.66 6.58
C ILE A 72 -9.16 7.18 5.14
N GLU A 73 -9.06 8.09 4.16
CA GLU A 73 -9.21 7.75 2.74
C GLU A 73 -8.16 6.73 2.28
N LEU A 74 -6.89 6.91 2.66
CA LEU A 74 -5.84 5.95 2.32
C LEU A 74 -6.11 4.55 2.92
N LEU A 75 -6.47 4.48 4.20
CA LEU A 75 -6.75 3.22 4.87
C LEU A 75 -7.97 2.51 4.27
N GLN A 76 -9.02 3.27 3.96
CA GLN A 76 -10.21 2.73 3.29
C GLN A 76 -9.87 2.22 1.89
N ARG A 77 -9.10 2.98 1.10
CA ARG A 77 -8.65 2.57 -0.22
C ARG A 77 -7.82 1.28 -0.18
N ASN A 78 -6.92 1.15 0.79
CA ASN A 78 -6.12 -0.06 0.97
C ASN A 78 -6.98 -1.25 1.38
N ALA A 79 -7.89 -1.08 2.34
CA ALA A 79 -8.80 -2.15 2.76
C ALA A 79 -9.68 -2.65 1.59
N ARG A 80 -10.18 -1.73 0.74
CA ARG A 80 -10.92 -2.12 -0.47
C ARG A 80 -10.04 -2.91 -1.45
N TYR A 81 -8.79 -2.49 -1.62
CA TYR A 81 -7.86 -3.19 -2.50
C TYR A 81 -7.55 -4.61 -2.03
N GLU A 82 -7.34 -4.81 -0.72
CA GLU A 82 -7.13 -6.15 -0.13
C GLU A 82 -8.33 -7.07 -0.41
N VAL A 83 -9.54 -6.61 -0.12
CA VAL A 83 -10.77 -7.38 -0.38
C VAL A 83 -10.93 -7.70 -1.87
N LEU A 84 -10.63 -6.75 -2.74
CA LEU A 84 -10.73 -6.91 -4.18
C LEU A 84 -9.73 -7.94 -4.72
N LEU A 85 -8.50 -7.93 -4.21
CA LEU A 85 -7.45 -8.90 -4.55
C LEU A 85 -7.86 -10.31 -4.13
N ASP A 86 -8.27 -10.49 -2.87
CA ASP A 86 -8.71 -11.78 -2.34
C ASP A 86 -9.88 -12.35 -3.15
N ALA A 87 -10.88 -11.52 -3.46
CA ALA A 87 -12.04 -11.94 -4.25
C ALA A 87 -11.65 -12.32 -5.69
N ALA A 88 -10.78 -11.54 -6.33
CA ALA A 88 -10.31 -11.83 -7.68
C ALA A 88 -9.48 -13.12 -7.71
N ASP A 89 -8.63 -13.38 -6.72
CA ASP A 89 -7.86 -14.62 -6.61
C ASP A 89 -8.78 -15.84 -6.45
N VAL A 90 -9.83 -15.73 -5.62
CA VAL A 90 -10.82 -16.80 -5.43
C VAL A 90 -11.53 -17.16 -6.75
N VAL A 91 -11.85 -16.18 -7.59
CA VAL A 91 -12.65 -16.40 -8.82
C VAL A 91 -11.79 -16.67 -10.04
N LEU A 92 -10.67 -15.96 -10.20
CA LEU A 92 -9.86 -15.94 -11.42
C LEU A 92 -8.52 -16.65 -11.28
N GLY A 93 -8.08 -16.95 -10.04
CA GLY A 93 -6.78 -17.55 -9.75
C GLY A 93 -5.64 -16.78 -10.40
N GLY A 94 -4.80 -17.46 -11.17
CA GLY A 94 -3.63 -16.85 -11.84
C GLY A 94 -3.93 -15.72 -12.83
N LYS A 95 -5.20 -15.43 -13.14
CA LYS A 95 -5.60 -14.29 -13.99
C LYS A 95 -5.95 -13.03 -13.21
N ALA A 96 -6.03 -13.09 -11.88
CA ALA A 96 -6.44 -11.97 -11.03
C ALA A 96 -5.54 -10.73 -11.20
N ALA A 97 -4.22 -10.92 -11.24
CA ALA A 97 -3.25 -9.83 -11.38
C ALA A 97 -3.42 -9.04 -12.69
N ALA A 98 -3.72 -9.73 -13.79
CA ALA A 98 -3.97 -9.08 -15.09
C ALA A 98 -5.31 -8.33 -15.09
N TRP A 99 -6.33 -8.90 -14.45
CA TRP A 99 -7.67 -8.30 -14.36
C TRP A 99 -7.71 -7.07 -13.43
N LEU A 100 -6.89 -7.06 -12.38
CA LEU A 100 -6.71 -5.95 -11.44
C LEU A 100 -5.58 -4.98 -11.80
N SER A 101 -5.06 -5.03 -13.02
CA SER A 101 -3.96 -4.15 -13.42
C SER A 101 -4.38 -2.67 -13.35
N PRO A 102 -3.65 -1.84 -12.57
CA PRO A 102 -3.90 -0.40 -12.53
C PRO A 102 -3.75 0.21 -13.93
N GLY A 103 -4.68 1.09 -14.32
CA GLY A 103 -4.59 1.84 -15.57
C GLY A 103 -4.82 1.02 -16.86
N TYR A 104 -5.37 -0.20 -16.76
CA TYR A 104 -5.70 -1.00 -17.95
C TYR A 104 -6.70 -0.28 -18.88
N TYR A 105 -7.67 0.43 -18.30
CA TYR A 105 -8.49 1.45 -18.95
C TYR A 105 -9.22 2.28 -17.87
N THR A 106 -9.68 3.48 -18.23
CA THR A 106 -10.47 4.33 -17.33
C THR A 106 -11.79 3.65 -16.96
N GLY A 107 -12.07 3.50 -15.67
CA GLY A 107 -13.21 2.75 -15.18
C GLY A 107 -12.96 1.25 -15.03
N SER A 108 -11.68 0.84 -15.02
CA SER A 108 -11.29 -0.54 -14.72
C SER A 108 -11.88 -1.03 -13.38
N PRO A 109 -12.04 -2.35 -13.20
CA PRO A 109 -12.47 -2.93 -11.93
C PRO A 109 -11.59 -2.50 -10.75
N TYR A 110 -10.28 -2.36 -11.00
CA TYR A 110 -9.33 -1.82 -10.04
C TYR A 110 -9.69 -0.39 -9.62
N GLU A 111 -9.86 0.53 -10.58
CA GLU A 111 -10.15 1.94 -10.28
C GLU A 111 -11.49 2.12 -9.57
N ARG A 112 -12.54 1.44 -10.03
CA ARG A 112 -13.87 1.52 -9.42
C ARG A 112 -13.88 0.91 -8.02
N GLY A 113 -13.27 -0.26 -7.87
CA GLY A 113 -13.28 -1.02 -6.61
C GLY A 113 -12.58 -0.29 -5.47
N ILE A 114 -11.49 0.41 -5.73
CA ILE A 114 -10.76 1.13 -4.69
C ILE A 114 -11.31 2.54 -4.43
N ALA A 115 -12.08 3.11 -5.36
CA ALA A 115 -12.58 4.49 -5.26
C ALA A 115 -13.70 4.67 -4.24
N SER A 116 -14.55 3.65 -4.01
CA SER A 116 -15.64 3.74 -3.03
C SER A 116 -16.15 2.35 -2.64
N ASP A 117 -16.86 2.28 -1.51
CA ASP A 117 -17.47 1.02 -1.06
C ASP A 117 -18.57 0.55 -2.02
N ALA A 118 -19.30 1.48 -2.64
CA ALA A 118 -20.28 1.16 -3.69
C ALA A 118 -19.60 0.57 -4.93
N GLY A 119 -18.50 1.19 -5.38
CA GLY A 119 -17.70 0.67 -6.50
C GLY A 119 -17.09 -0.70 -6.20
N LEU A 120 -16.65 -0.95 -4.96
CA LEU A 120 -16.23 -2.27 -4.52
C LEU A 120 -17.36 -3.30 -4.66
N LEU A 121 -18.55 -2.99 -4.16
CA LEU A 121 -19.69 -3.92 -4.23
C LEU A 121 -20.12 -4.24 -5.66
N GLU A 122 -20.09 -3.26 -6.57
CA GLU A 122 -20.34 -3.48 -7.99
C GLU A 122 -19.35 -4.50 -8.58
N VAL A 123 -18.06 -4.29 -8.32
CA VAL A 123 -16.99 -5.14 -8.85
C VAL A 123 -17.04 -6.54 -8.25
N LEU A 124 -17.38 -6.67 -6.96
CA LEU A 124 -17.64 -7.97 -6.34
C LEU A 124 -18.85 -8.67 -6.97
N GLY A 125 -19.89 -7.93 -7.35
CA GLY A 125 -21.04 -8.47 -8.09
C GLY A 125 -20.65 -9.00 -9.47
N GLU A 126 -19.74 -8.31 -10.18
CA GLU A 126 -19.19 -8.78 -11.46
C GLU A 126 -18.38 -10.08 -11.28
N LEU A 127 -17.54 -10.16 -10.24
CA LEU A 127 -16.78 -11.38 -9.91
C LEU A 127 -17.72 -12.54 -9.54
N GLU A 128 -18.78 -12.28 -8.79
CA GLU A 128 -19.78 -13.29 -8.44
C GLU A 128 -20.50 -13.84 -9.68
N ALA A 129 -20.80 -12.97 -10.67
CA ALA A 129 -21.39 -13.39 -11.93
C ALA A 129 -20.42 -14.23 -12.78
N LEU A 130 -19.12 -13.91 -12.75
CA LEU A 130 -18.08 -14.71 -13.41
C LEU A 130 -17.92 -16.08 -12.74
N ARG A 131 -17.99 -16.16 -11.40
CA ARG A 131 -17.90 -17.43 -10.66
C ARG A 131 -19.05 -18.40 -10.97
N LYS A 132 -20.24 -17.87 -11.28
CA LYS A 132 -21.44 -18.67 -11.59
C LYS A 132 -21.49 -19.18 -13.03
N ARG A 133 -20.54 -18.77 -13.87
CA ARG A 133 -20.39 -19.24 -15.26
C ARG A 133 -19.41 -20.40 -15.33
#